data_AF-A0A349JB89-F1
#
_entry.id   AF-A0A349JB89-F1
#
_cell.length_a   1.000
_cell.length_b   1.000
_cell.length_c   1.000
_cell.angle_alpha   90.00
_cell.angle_beta   90.00
_cell.angle_gamma   90.00
#
_symmetry.space_group_name_H-M   'P 1'
#
loop_
_entity.id
_entity.type
_entity.pdbx_description
1 polymer ?
#
loop_
_entity_poly.entity_id
_entity_poly.type
_entity_poly.pdbx_seq_one_letter_code
_entity_poly.pdbx_strand_id
1 'polypeptide(L)'
;EEFTSEVWVEHAVATTAEVLGRFTGGIWDGRPAVLRHQVGKGAVYSLCATSLALNRHLMPRLATEAGVPFLDQPFDDVATLPHLVEPGKRWYFNYAKEPRTVGGVTIPARDFVLHDSTTASLAVE
;
A
#
# COMPACT_ATOMS: atom_id res chain seq x y z
N GLU A 1 -0.53 -9.30 13.06
CA GLU A 1 -1.76 -9.14 12.25
C GLU A 1 -1.90 -10.38 11.38
N GLU A 2 -3.12 -10.79 11.09
CA GLU A 2 -3.42 -11.97 10.26
C GLU A 2 -4.07 -11.51 8.95
N PHE A 3 -3.72 -12.16 7.85
CA PHE A 3 -4.25 -11.85 6.52
C PHE A 3 -4.67 -13.13 5.81
N THR A 4 -5.70 -13.02 4.97
CA THR A 4 -6.24 -14.14 4.20
C THR A 4 -5.75 -14.07 2.76
N SER A 5 -5.31 -15.22 2.23
CA SER A 5 -5.06 -15.38 0.80
C SER A 5 -6.37 -15.63 0.06
N GLU A 6 -6.55 -15.02 -1.10
CA GLU A 6 -7.83 -14.96 -1.81
C GLU A 6 -7.96 -16.05 -2.89
N VAL A 7 -6.99 -16.12 -3.81
CA VAL A 7 -7.13 -16.92 -5.04
C VAL A 7 -6.06 -18.00 -5.17
N TRP A 8 -4.84 -17.68 -4.72
CA TRP A 8 -3.65 -18.48 -5.03
C TRP A 8 -2.57 -18.31 -3.97
N VAL A 9 -1.81 -19.39 -3.76
CA VAL A 9 -0.64 -19.47 -2.89
C VAL A 9 0.51 -20.18 -3.60
N GLU A 10 1.74 -19.80 -3.27
CA GLU A 10 2.96 -20.46 -3.73
C GLU A 10 3.58 -21.32 -2.63
N HIS A 11 4.11 -22.47 -3.02
CA HIS A 11 4.99 -23.24 -2.15
C HIS A 11 6.41 -22.72 -2.26
N ALA A 12 6.78 -21.81 -1.34
CA ALA A 12 8.15 -21.32 -1.25
C ALA A 12 8.99 -22.06 -0.20
N VAL A 13 10.29 -22.15 -0.48
CA VAL A 13 11.31 -22.64 0.45
C VAL A 13 12.34 -21.53 0.64
N ALA A 14 12.47 -21.05 1.88
CA ALA A 14 13.50 -20.08 2.23
C ALA A 14 14.86 -20.77 2.34
N THR A 15 15.84 -20.31 1.56
CA THR A 15 17.25 -20.72 1.69
C THR A 15 18.02 -19.69 2.48
N THR A 16 18.26 -18.51 1.87
CA THR A 16 18.94 -17.36 2.49
C THR A 16 18.01 -16.18 2.78
N ALA A 17 16.77 -16.24 2.27
CA ALA A 17 15.76 -15.22 2.51
C ALA A 17 15.25 -15.27 3.94
N GLU A 18 15.02 -14.09 4.52
CA GLU A 18 14.33 -13.91 5.79
C GLU A 18 12.84 -14.21 5.61
N VAL A 19 12.26 -15.01 6.53
CA VAL A 19 10.82 -15.27 6.55
C VAL A 19 10.14 -14.20 7.42
N LEU A 20 9.44 -13.28 6.78
CA LEU A 20 8.71 -12.20 7.45
C LEU A 20 7.31 -12.61 7.90
N GLY A 21 6.72 -13.59 7.22
CA GLY A 21 5.38 -14.08 7.52
C GLY A 21 5.25 -15.55 7.14
N ARG A 22 4.37 -16.26 7.85
CA ARG A 22 4.07 -17.68 7.63
C ARG A 22 2.57 -17.87 7.47
N PHE A 23 2.20 -18.87 6.69
CA PHE A 23 0.84 -19.36 6.65
C PHE A 23 0.47 -20.01 7.98
N THR A 24 -0.80 -19.88 8.35
CA THR A 24 -1.39 -20.51 9.53
C THR A 24 -2.62 -21.32 9.10
N GLY A 25 -2.72 -22.55 9.59
CA GLY A 25 -3.80 -23.48 9.28
C GLY A 25 -3.71 -24.15 7.90
N GLY A 26 -4.56 -25.16 7.71
CA GLY A 26 -4.65 -25.91 6.46
C GLY A 26 -3.36 -26.67 6.10
N ILE A 27 -3.22 -27.03 4.81
CA ILE A 27 -2.09 -27.84 4.32
C ILE A 27 -0.78 -27.07 4.21
N TRP A 28 -0.84 -25.74 4.29
CA TRP A 28 0.32 -24.84 4.14
C TRP A 28 0.84 -24.34 5.50
N ASP A 29 0.27 -24.82 6.61
CA ASP A 29 0.61 -24.35 7.95
C ASP A 29 2.12 -24.34 8.22
N GLY A 30 2.60 -23.23 8.77
CA GLY A 30 4.01 -22.99 9.09
C GLY A 30 4.92 -22.69 7.89
N ARG A 31 4.44 -22.83 6.65
CA ARG A 31 5.23 -22.53 5.43
C ARG A 31 5.42 -21.02 5.26
N PRO A 32 6.51 -20.56 4.62
CA PRO A 32 6.71 -19.14 4.34
C PRO A 32 5.59 -18.55 3.47
N ALA A 33 5.08 -17.39 3.87
CA ALA A 33 4.07 -16.62 3.14
C ALA A 33 4.63 -15.29 2.61
N VAL A 34 5.58 -14.69 3.34
CA VAL A 34 6.29 -13.46 2.92
C VAL A 34 7.77 -13.64 3.18
N LEU A 35 8.57 -13.37 2.15
CA LEU A 35 10.02 -13.50 2.18
C LEU A 35 10.67 -12.17 1.83
N ARG A 36 11.81 -11.89 2.46
CA ARG A 36 12.70 -10.76 2.11
C ARG A 36 14.11 -11.27 1.88
N HIS A 37 14.73 -10.87 0.79
CA HIS A 37 16.11 -11.21 0.49
C HIS A 37 16.92 -9.95 0.13
N GLN A 38 18.00 -9.70 0.86
CA GLN A 38 18.93 -8.62 0.55
C GLN A 38 19.76 -9.00 -0.69
N VAL A 39 19.76 -8.14 -1.72
CA VAL A 39 20.55 -8.33 -2.95
C VAL A 39 21.34 -7.05 -3.24
N GLY A 40 22.65 -7.09 -2.99
CA GLY A 40 23.49 -5.90 -3.08
C GLY A 40 22.98 -4.79 -2.14
N LYS A 41 22.73 -3.61 -2.71
CA LYS A 41 22.20 -2.44 -1.96
C LYS A 41 20.67 -2.45 -1.80
N GLY A 42 19.95 -3.35 -2.48
CA GLY A 42 18.49 -3.42 -2.46
C GLY A 42 17.96 -4.68 -1.81
N ALA A 43 16.65 -4.84 -1.81
CA ALA A 43 15.98 -6.04 -1.34
C ALA A 43 14.93 -6.51 -2.36
N VAL A 44 14.71 -7.82 -2.39
CA VAL A 44 13.62 -8.48 -3.11
C VAL A 44 12.63 -9.02 -2.09
N TYR A 45 11.36 -8.71 -2.31
CA TYR A 45 10.25 -9.23 -1.51
C TYR A 45 9.43 -10.20 -2.34
N SER A 46 9.14 -11.37 -1.79
CA SER A 46 8.25 -12.35 -2.40
C SER A 46 7.02 -12.53 -1.52
N LEU A 47 5.85 -12.29 -2.10
CA LEU A 47 4.57 -12.58 -1.48
C LEU A 47 4.03 -13.87 -2.09
N CYS A 48 4.04 -14.94 -1.31
CA CYS A 48 3.59 -16.26 -1.74
C CYS A 48 2.07 -16.42 -1.59
N ALA A 49 1.34 -15.32 -1.45
CA ALA A 49 -0.10 -15.27 -1.24
C ALA A 49 -0.70 -14.10 -2.01
N THR A 50 -1.90 -14.30 -2.56
CA THR A 50 -2.72 -13.22 -3.14
C THR A 50 -3.58 -12.59 -2.05
N SER A 51 -3.21 -11.40 -1.58
CA SER A 51 -4.00 -10.73 -0.53
C SER A 51 -3.88 -9.22 -0.68
N LEU A 52 -4.99 -8.55 -0.98
CA LEU A 52 -4.99 -7.08 -1.11
C LEU A 52 -4.68 -6.40 0.23
N ALA A 53 -5.22 -6.94 1.33
CA ALA A 53 -4.99 -6.43 2.67
C ALA A 53 -3.51 -6.53 3.07
N LEU A 54 -2.87 -7.68 2.83
CA LEU A 54 -1.43 -7.85 3.06
C LEU A 54 -0.60 -6.88 2.22
N ASN A 55 -0.94 -6.74 0.93
CA ASN A 55 -0.25 -5.79 0.05
C ASN A 55 -0.36 -4.35 0.59
N ARG A 56 -1.55 -3.91 0.98
CA ARG A 56 -1.78 -2.58 1.57
C ARG A 56 -1.00 -2.39 2.87
N HIS A 57 -0.93 -3.42 3.72
CA HIS A 57 -0.16 -3.40 4.96
C HIS A 57 1.36 -3.26 4.71
N LEU A 58 1.90 -3.96 3.71
CA LEU A 58 3.33 -3.96 3.45
C LEU A 58 3.80 -2.70 2.71
N MET A 59 2.98 -2.15 1.82
CA MET A 59 3.44 -1.13 0.86
C MET A 59 4.04 0.14 1.47
N PRO A 60 3.52 0.72 2.57
CA PRO A 60 4.14 1.87 3.23
C PRO A 60 5.58 1.58 3.71
N ARG A 61 5.80 0.38 4.26
CA ARG A 61 7.12 -0.07 4.72
C ARG A 61 8.07 -0.28 3.54
N LEU A 62 7.59 -0.95 2.49
CA LEU A 62 8.40 -1.19 1.28
C LEU A 62 8.79 0.12 0.58
N ALA A 63 7.86 1.07 0.51
CA ALA A 63 8.12 2.40 -0.06
C ALA A 63 9.17 3.16 0.76
N THR A 64 9.05 3.13 2.09
CA THR A 64 10.03 3.74 3.01
C THR A 64 11.42 3.14 2.82
N GLU A 65 11.53 1.81 2.76
CA GLU A 65 12.81 1.11 2.54
C GLU A 65 13.41 1.43 1.17
N ALA A 66 12.58 1.55 0.14
CA ALA A 66 13.01 1.92 -1.21
C ALA A 66 13.31 3.42 -1.36
N GLY A 67 13.01 4.25 -0.35
CA GLY A 67 13.17 5.70 -0.42
C GLY A 67 12.23 6.37 -1.42
N VAL A 68 11.07 5.78 -1.71
CA VAL A 68 10.06 6.34 -2.62
C VAL A 68 8.89 6.92 -1.83
N PRO A 69 8.32 8.06 -2.25
CA PRO A 69 7.13 8.61 -1.60
C PRO A 69 5.96 7.63 -1.65
N PHE A 70 5.30 7.43 -0.52
CA PHE A 70 4.05 6.71 -0.43
C PHE A 70 2.90 7.70 -0.21
N LEU A 71 1.82 7.54 -0.96
CA LEU A 71 0.59 8.29 -0.78
C LEU A 71 -0.45 7.35 -0.19
N ASP A 72 -0.84 7.61 1.05
CA ASP A 72 -1.91 6.86 1.69
C ASP A 72 -3.25 7.12 0.98
N GLN A 73 -4.02 6.05 0.78
CA GLN A 73 -5.32 6.09 0.11
C GLN A 73 -6.36 5.44 1.04
N PRO A 74 -7.06 6.24 1.86
CA PRO A 74 -7.95 5.71 2.89
C PRO A 74 -9.27 5.14 2.32
N PHE A 75 -9.54 5.35 1.03
CA PHE A 75 -10.71 4.82 0.35
C PHE A 75 -10.33 4.08 -0.92
N ASP A 76 -10.89 2.89 -1.09
CA ASP A 76 -10.70 2.04 -2.27
C ASP A 76 -11.25 2.66 -3.56
N ASP A 77 -12.23 3.55 -3.41
CA ASP A 77 -12.94 4.25 -4.49
C ASP A 77 -12.44 5.67 -4.72
N VAL A 78 -11.29 6.06 -4.14
CA VAL A 78 -10.66 7.37 -4.36
C VAL A 78 -9.21 7.24 -4.79
N ALA A 79 -8.87 7.81 -5.95
CA ALA A 79 -7.49 7.94 -6.39
C ALA A 79 -6.94 9.34 -6.06
N THR A 80 -5.74 9.41 -5.48
CA THR A 80 -5.00 10.66 -5.25
C THR A 80 -3.70 10.64 -6.04
N LEU A 81 -3.47 11.66 -6.88
CA LEU A 81 -2.31 11.76 -7.76
C LEU A 81 -1.63 13.13 -7.63
N PRO A 82 -0.29 13.20 -7.57
CA PRO A 82 0.43 14.48 -7.61
C PRO A 82 0.29 15.13 -8.99
N HIS A 83 0.18 16.47 -9.03
CA HIS A 83 0.20 17.21 -10.28
C HIS A 83 1.63 17.27 -10.85
N LEU A 84 1.83 16.83 -12.09
CA LEU A 84 3.17 16.68 -12.67
C LEU A 84 3.83 18.02 -13.06
N VAL A 85 3.04 19.05 -13.35
CA VAL A 85 3.54 20.36 -13.82
C VAL A 85 3.53 21.41 -12.72
N GLU A 86 2.73 21.23 -11.67
CA GLU A 86 2.49 22.23 -10.62
C GLU A 86 2.77 21.58 -9.27
N PRO A 87 4.04 21.62 -8.81
CA PRO A 87 4.43 21.03 -7.54
C PRO A 87 3.55 21.53 -6.40
N GLY A 88 3.15 20.62 -5.51
CA GLY A 88 2.28 20.94 -4.38
C GLY A 88 0.79 20.86 -4.69
N LYS A 89 0.36 20.77 -5.96
CA LYS A 89 -1.03 20.44 -6.30
C LYS A 89 -1.26 18.93 -6.39
N ARG A 90 -2.49 18.50 -6.11
CA ARG A 90 -2.93 17.11 -6.21
C ARG A 90 -4.30 17.01 -6.87
N TRP A 91 -4.43 15.99 -7.72
CA TRP A 91 -5.72 15.53 -8.23
C TRP A 91 -6.32 14.50 -7.28
N TYR A 92 -7.61 14.62 -7.05
CA TYR A 92 -8.43 13.68 -6.31
C TYR A 92 -9.57 13.23 -7.20
N PHE A 93 -9.74 11.92 -7.40
CA PHE A 93 -10.82 11.34 -8.21
C PHE A 93 -11.67 10.46 -7.31
N ASN A 94 -12.95 10.78 -7.16
CA ASN A 94 -13.89 9.99 -6.37
C ASN A 94 -14.81 9.19 -7.29
N TYR A 95 -14.64 7.88 -7.30
CA TYR A 95 -15.47 6.95 -8.07
C TYR A 95 -16.71 6.48 -7.29
N ALA A 96 -16.84 6.85 -6.02
CA ALA A 96 -17.97 6.49 -5.18
C ALA A 96 -19.26 7.20 -5.61
N LYS A 97 -20.41 6.64 -5.17
CA LYS A 97 -21.73 7.28 -5.33
C LYS A 97 -22.00 8.39 -4.31
N GLU A 98 -21.11 8.54 -3.34
CA GLU A 98 -21.22 9.51 -2.24
C GLU A 98 -19.96 10.39 -2.19
N PRO A 99 -20.04 11.61 -1.67
CA PRO A 99 -18.86 12.43 -1.44
C PRO A 99 -17.86 11.76 -0.50
N ARG A 100 -16.56 12.00 -0.71
CA ARG A 100 -15.46 11.51 0.12
C ARG A 100 -14.59 12.66 0.59
N THR A 101 -13.97 12.54 1.75
CA THR A 101 -13.05 13.56 2.28
C THR A 101 -11.69 12.93 2.57
N VAL A 102 -10.64 13.40 1.88
CA VAL A 102 -9.26 12.93 2.07
C VAL A 102 -8.39 14.10 2.50
N GLY A 103 -7.77 14.02 3.68
CA GLY A 103 -6.88 15.06 4.18
C GLY A 103 -7.52 16.46 4.25
N GLY A 104 -8.82 16.53 4.56
CA GLY A 104 -9.58 17.78 4.60
C GLY A 104 -10.14 18.26 3.26
N VAL A 105 -9.84 17.58 2.15
CA VAL A 105 -10.37 17.89 0.82
C VAL A 105 -11.62 17.07 0.55
N THR A 106 -12.77 17.73 0.43
CA THR A 106 -14.04 17.08 0.04
C THR A 106 -14.14 16.97 -1.47
N ILE A 107 -14.39 15.76 -1.96
CA ILE A 107 -14.49 15.41 -3.37
C ILE A 107 -15.94 14.98 -3.63
N PRO A 108 -16.69 15.63 -4.52
CA PRO A 108 -18.07 15.25 -4.83
C PRO A 108 -18.17 13.80 -5.33
N ALA A 109 -19.36 13.21 -5.23
CA ALA A 109 -19.62 11.88 -5.76
C ALA A 109 -19.39 11.83 -7.27
N ARG A 110 -18.68 10.81 -7.76
CA ARG A 110 -18.39 10.59 -9.20
C ARG A 110 -17.73 11.78 -9.90
N ASP A 111 -16.87 12.50 -9.18
CA ASP A 111 -16.24 13.73 -9.65
C ASP A 111 -14.76 13.78 -9.26
N PHE A 112 -14.08 14.84 -9.68
CA PHE A 112 -12.68 15.10 -9.36
C PHE A 112 -12.44 16.53 -8.91
N VAL A 113 -11.37 16.73 -8.13
CA VAL A 113 -10.94 18.05 -7.63
C VAL A 113 -9.43 18.18 -7.81
N LEU A 114 -8.99 19.34 -8.28
CA LEU A 114 -7.59 19.78 -8.19
C LEU A 114 -7.46 20.68 -6.95
N HIS A 115 -6.59 20.33 -6.01
CA HIS A 115 -6.38 21.10 -4.79
C HIS A 115 -4.91 21.42 -4.58
N ASP A 116 -4.63 22.59 -4.02
CA ASP A 116 -3.29 22.98 -3.60
C ASP A 116 -2.98 22.43 -2.21
N SER A 117 -2.18 21.38 -2.17
CA SER A 117 -1.77 20.68 -0.94
C SER A 117 -0.55 21.30 -0.27
N THR A 118 -0.05 22.47 -0.73
CA THR A 118 1.02 23.21 -0.02
C THR A 118 0.57 23.81 1.31
N THR A 119 -0.73 23.78 1.61
CA THR A 119 -1.28 24.13 2.93
C THR A 119 -1.57 22.87 3.74
N ALA A 120 -0.54 22.26 4.31
CA ALA A 120 -0.70 21.32 5.41
C ALA A 120 -0.15 21.95 6.70
N SER A 121 -1.04 22.07 7.68
CA SER A 121 -0.77 22.54 9.04
C SER A 121 0.30 21.69 9.73
N LEU A 122 1.23 22.35 10.41
CA LEU A 122 2.11 21.74 11.41
C LEU A 122 1.25 21.15 12.53
N ALA A 123 1.26 19.82 12.67
CA ALA A 123 0.95 19.17 13.93
C ALA A 123 2.29 18.74 14.54
N VAL A 124 2.63 19.34 15.68
CA VAL A 124 3.73 18.93 16.54
C VAL A 124 3.11 18.14 17.69
N GLU A 125 3.39 16.85 17.79
CA GLU A 125 3.47 16.09 19.05
C GLU A 125 4.64 15.11 18.96
#